data_AF-A0A942GZX9-F1
#
_entry.id   AF-A0A942GZX9-F1
#
_cell.length_a   1.000
_cell.length_b   1.000
_cell.length_c   1.000
_cell.angle_alpha   90.00
_cell.angle_beta   90.00
_cell.angle_gamma   90.00
#
_symmetry.space_group_name_H-M   'P 1'
#
loop_
_entity.id
_entity.type
_entity.pdbx_description
1 polymer ?
#
loop_
_entity_poly.entity_id
_entity_poly.type
_entity_poly.pdbx_seq_one_letter_code
_entity_poly.pdbx_strand_id
1 'polypeptide(L)'
;MVAPAEPFLKWAGGKRWLALQLRGLLGVYHGRFFEPFLGGGSIFFGLTPPNAMLSDVNSELIETYMVVRDHPEELIKELARYEYSESFYYEMRERSPRNLVRRAARFIYLNRTCWNGLYRVNQNGEFNVPFGRFSRIPDYVGKNRIRDASKVLRTTLSIACHDFEEAVASARPGDLVFLDPPYTVAHKTNGFVKYNESIFSWKDQERLAKLVVKLKNKGCNILISNADHQSILDLYKDHKLNVYTLDRPSRIAGNPAYRRGVSELLITNLNIDNLIM
;
A
#
# COMPACT_ATOMS: atom_id res chain seq x y z
N MET A 1 -20.76 4.87 -7.79
CA MET A 1 -19.37 4.70 -7.32
C MET A 1 -18.72 6.07 -7.26
N VAL A 2 -17.92 6.36 -6.23
CA VAL A 2 -17.16 7.62 -6.14
C VAL A 2 -16.06 7.60 -7.21
N ALA A 3 -15.72 8.76 -7.77
CA ALA A 3 -14.64 8.84 -8.75
C ALA A 3 -13.30 8.39 -8.14
N PRO A 4 -12.42 7.71 -8.91
CA PRO A 4 -11.08 7.37 -8.46
C PRO A 4 -10.32 8.59 -7.96
N ALA A 5 -9.52 8.40 -6.91
CA ALA A 5 -8.66 9.43 -6.36
C ALA A 5 -7.19 9.03 -6.49
N GLU A 6 -6.30 10.01 -6.34
CA GLU A 6 -4.88 9.71 -6.22
C GLU A 6 -4.49 9.47 -4.76
N PRO A 7 -3.65 8.45 -4.48
CA PRO A 7 -2.97 8.32 -3.20
C PRO A 7 -2.35 9.62 -2.69
N PHE A 8 -2.70 9.99 -1.45
CA PHE A 8 -2.17 11.19 -0.78
C PHE A 8 -0.75 10.99 -0.22
N LEU A 9 -0.22 9.76 -0.20
CA LEU A 9 1.17 9.45 0.10
C LEU A 9 1.94 9.02 -1.16
N LYS A 10 3.26 9.23 -1.14
CA LYS A 10 4.20 8.48 -1.97
C LYS A 10 4.52 7.18 -1.24
N TRP A 11 4.42 6.04 -1.92
CA TRP A 11 4.68 4.75 -1.28
C TRP A 11 5.45 3.86 -2.24
N ALA A 12 6.46 3.17 -1.71
CA ALA A 12 7.20 2.19 -2.48
C ALA A 12 6.24 1.06 -2.92
N GLY A 13 6.37 0.59 -4.15
CA GLY A 13 5.52 -0.49 -4.66
C GLY A 13 4.12 -0.06 -5.13
N GLY A 14 3.81 1.25 -5.19
CA GLY A 14 2.49 1.74 -5.60
C GLY A 14 1.97 1.11 -6.91
N LYS A 15 0.86 0.38 -6.80
CA LYS A 15 0.21 -0.45 -7.83
C LYS A 15 -0.80 0.29 -8.69
N ARG A 16 -0.59 1.59 -8.95
CA ARG A 16 -1.52 2.40 -9.77
C ARG A 16 -1.71 1.81 -11.17
N TRP A 17 -0.66 1.21 -11.74
CA TRP A 17 -0.70 0.54 -13.03
C TRP A 17 -1.61 -0.70 -12.99
N LEU A 18 -1.51 -1.50 -11.93
CA LEU A 18 -2.32 -2.71 -11.74
C LEU A 18 -3.79 -2.35 -11.46
N ALA A 19 -4.05 -1.29 -10.70
CA ALA A 19 -5.40 -0.82 -10.46
C ALA A 19 -6.17 -0.55 -11.77
N LEU A 20 -5.49 -0.06 -12.82
CA LEU A 20 -6.12 0.16 -14.13
C LEU A 20 -6.54 -1.16 -14.81
N GLN A 21 -5.69 -2.19 -14.76
CA GLN A 21 -5.98 -3.52 -15.31
C GLN A 21 -7.09 -4.23 -14.53
N LEU A 22 -7.08 -4.09 -13.20
CA LEU A 22 -8.06 -4.73 -12.32
C LEU A 22 -9.43 -4.03 -12.31
N ARG A 23 -9.63 -2.91 -13.01
CA ARG A 23 -10.93 -2.21 -13.01
C ARG A 23 -12.09 -3.09 -13.44
N GLY A 24 -11.87 -3.97 -14.42
CA GLY A 24 -12.89 -4.92 -14.88
C GLY A 24 -13.34 -5.90 -13.79
N LEU A 25 -12.49 -6.17 -12.79
CA LEU A 25 -12.86 -7.03 -11.66
C LEU A 25 -13.96 -6.43 -10.79
N LEU A 26 -14.11 -5.09 -10.79
CA LEU A 26 -15.15 -4.45 -10.01
C LEU A 26 -16.56 -4.79 -10.51
N GLY A 27 -16.70 -5.15 -11.79
CA GLY A 27 -17.98 -5.55 -12.36
C GLY A 27 -18.41 -6.97 -11.99
N VAL A 28 -17.53 -7.79 -11.42
CA VAL A 28 -17.77 -9.22 -11.20
C VAL A 28 -17.79 -9.66 -9.73
N TYR A 29 -17.32 -8.83 -8.79
CA TYR A 29 -17.42 -9.14 -7.36
C TYR A 29 -18.59 -8.38 -6.72
N HIS A 30 -19.28 -9.05 -5.80
CA HIS A 30 -20.51 -8.53 -5.16
C HIS A 30 -20.40 -8.41 -3.63
N GLY A 31 -19.27 -8.80 -3.06
CA GLY A 31 -19.01 -8.75 -1.62
C GLY A 31 -18.32 -7.45 -1.17
N ARG A 32 -17.70 -7.53 0.00
CA ARG A 32 -16.81 -6.49 0.54
C ARG A 32 -15.43 -6.61 -0.08
N PHE A 33 -14.69 -5.51 -0.04
CA PHE A 33 -13.30 -5.46 -0.46
C PHE A 33 -12.38 -5.39 0.76
N PHE A 34 -11.35 -6.21 0.79
CA PHE A 34 -10.33 -6.23 1.84
C PHE A 34 -8.96 -5.92 1.26
N GLU A 35 -8.24 -4.98 1.87
CA GLU A 35 -6.85 -4.66 1.57
C GLU A 35 -6.07 -4.57 2.89
N PRO A 36 -5.52 -5.70 3.39
CA PRO A 36 -4.88 -5.79 4.70
C PRO A 36 -3.40 -5.36 4.70
N PHE A 37 -2.87 -5.01 3.53
CA PHE A 37 -1.55 -4.40 3.33
C PHE A 37 -1.74 -3.05 2.62
N LEU A 38 -2.42 -2.12 3.28
CA LEU A 38 -2.90 -0.89 2.65
C LEU A 38 -1.76 -0.06 2.03
N GLY A 39 -0.67 0.17 2.76
CA GLY A 39 0.42 1.03 2.32
C GLY A 39 -0.07 2.38 1.77
N GLY A 40 0.26 2.67 0.51
CA GLY A 40 -0.21 3.87 -0.19
C GLY A 40 -1.66 3.84 -0.70
N GLY A 41 -2.37 2.72 -0.56
CA GLY A 41 -3.78 2.57 -0.95
C GLY A 41 -4.02 2.70 -2.45
N SER A 42 -3.03 2.38 -3.28
CA SER A 42 -3.11 2.60 -4.73
C SER A 42 -4.18 1.75 -5.41
N ILE A 43 -4.44 0.55 -4.91
CA ILE A 43 -5.53 -0.29 -5.42
C ILE A 43 -6.86 0.28 -4.94
N PHE A 44 -7.06 0.46 -3.63
CA PHE A 44 -8.26 1.07 -3.09
C PHE A 44 -8.64 2.39 -3.77
N PHE A 45 -7.74 3.37 -3.87
CA PHE A 45 -8.04 4.66 -4.47
C PHE A 45 -8.25 4.60 -5.99
N GLY A 46 -7.60 3.66 -6.68
CA GLY A 46 -7.72 3.49 -8.13
C GLY A 46 -8.99 2.75 -8.56
N LEU A 47 -9.47 1.85 -7.70
CA LEU A 47 -10.67 1.04 -7.90
C LEU A 47 -11.92 1.63 -7.25
N THR A 48 -11.79 2.30 -6.11
CA THR A 48 -12.91 2.81 -5.29
C THR A 48 -13.99 1.75 -5.00
N PRO A 49 -13.60 0.56 -4.50
CA PRO A 49 -14.53 -0.51 -4.24
C PRO A 49 -15.57 -0.11 -3.17
N PRO A 50 -16.86 -0.41 -3.35
CA PRO A 50 -17.82 -0.27 -2.26
C PRO A 50 -17.43 -1.14 -1.07
N ASN A 51 -17.85 -0.71 0.12
CA ASN A 51 -17.77 -1.51 1.34
C ASN A 51 -16.36 -2.00 1.69
N ALA A 52 -15.35 -1.16 1.46
CA ALA A 52 -13.95 -1.51 1.69
C ALA A 52 -13.58 -1.58 3.18
N MET A 53 -12.80 -2.59 3.53
CA MET A 53 -12.16 -2.79 4.83
C MET A 53 -10.64 -2.70 4.63
N LEU A 54 -10.06 -1.61 5.13
CA LEU A 54 -8.65 -1.27 4.91
C LEU A 54 -7.86 -1.53 6.20
N SER A 55 -6.69 -2.16 6.08
CA SER A 55 -5.80 -2.40 7.21
C SER A 55 -4.33 -2.37 6.84
N ASP A 56 -3.50 -2.09 7.82
CA ASP A 56 -2.05 -2.18 7.77
C ASP A 56 -1.54 -2.34 9.20
N VAL A 57 -0.36 -2.94 9.37
CA VAL A 57 0.30 -3.07 10.68
C VAL A 57 0.93 -1.77 11.14
N ASN A 58 1.14 -0.82 10.23
CA ASN A 58 1.69 0.50 10.55
C ASN A 58 0.62 1.41 11.17
N SER A 59 0.69 1.59 12.49
CA SER A 59 -0.26 2.42 13.24
C SER A 59 -0.22 3.90 12.83
N GLU A 60 0.95 4.50 12.61
CA GLU A 60 1.06 5.89 12.16
C GLU A 60 0.41 6.09 10.78
N LEU A 61 0.52 5.09 9.91
CA LEU A 61 -0.13 5.10 8.60
C LEU A 61 -1.65 5.08 8.76
N ILE A 62 -2.20 4.11 9.50
CA ILE A 62 -3.65 3.97 9.69
C ILE A 62 -4.25 5.20 10.37
N GLU A 63 -3.59 5.75 11.39
CA GLU A 63 -4.00 7.01 12.01
C GLU A 63 -4.01 8.18 11.01
N THR A 64 -3.01 8.25 10.13
CA THR A 64 -2.98 9.26 9.07
C THR A 64 -4.16 9.10 8.12
N TYR A 65 -4.52 7.87 7.71
CA TYR A 65 -5.72 7.62 6.91
C TYR A 65 -7.01 8.05 7.63
N MET A 66 -7.14 7.75 8.94
CA MET A 66 -8.28 8.17 9.75
C MET A 66 -8.38 9.70 9.83
N VAL A 67 -7.27 10.41 10.04
CA VAL A 67 -7.26 11.89 10.04
C VAL A 67 -7.63 12.46 8.67
N VAL A 68 -7.13 11.89 7.56
CA VAL A 68 -7.52 12.33 6.21
C VAL A 68 -9.03 12.11 5.98
N ARG A 69 -9.58 10.98 6.45
CA ARG A 69 -11.01 10.71 6.38
C ARG A 69 -11.81 11.73 7.20
N ASP A 70 -11.44 11.93 8.46
CA ASP A 70 -12.33 12.57 9.45
C ASP A 70 -12.07 14.08 9.60
N HIS A 71 -10.81 14.53 9.49
CA HIS A 71 -10.36 15.90 9.75
C HIS A 71 -9.57 16.53 8.58
N PRO A 72 -10.01 16.43 7.32
CA PRO A 72 -9.24 16.87 6.15
C PRO A 72 -8.89 18.37 6.17
N GLU A 73 -9.82 19.23 6.61
CA GLU A 73 -9.60 20.68 6.61
C GLU A 73 -8.65 21.14 7.73
N GLU A 74 -8.72 20.50 8.90
CA GLU A 74 -7.75 20.76 9.99
C GLU A 74 -6.35 20.32 9.58
N LEU A 75 -6.24 19.14 8.96
CA LEU A 75 -4.99 18.62 8.42
C LEU A 75 -4.39 19.56 7.36
N ILE A 76 -5.21 20.05 6.42
CA ILE A 76 -4.76 21.01 5.40
C ILE A 76 -4.25 22.31 6.04
N LYS A 77 -4.97 22.83 7.05
CA LYS A 77 -4.55 24.03 7.78
C LYS A 77 -3.24 23.83 8.53
N GLU A 78 -3.05 22.67 9.15
CA GLU A 78 -1.82 22.35 9.86
C GLU A 78 -0.63 22.19 8.90
N LEU A 79 -0.79 21.44 7.80
CA LEU A 79 0.24 21.30 6.77
C LEU A 79 0.65 22.64 6.15
N ALA A 80 -0.30 23.57 5.98
CA ALA A 80 -0.02 24.89 5.40
C ALA A 80 0.86 25.78 6.30
N ARG A 81 1.11 25.40 7.56
CA ARG A 81 2.02 26.11 8.48
C ARG A 81 3.47 25.64 8.38
N TYR A 82 3.71 24.52 7.72
CA TYR A 82 5.04 23.92 7.67
C TYR A 82 5.88 24.60 6.61
N GLU A 83 7.20 24.68 6.83
CA GLU A 83 8.12 25.18 5.81
C GLU A 83 8.85 24.03 5.11
N TYR A 84 9.20 24.25 3.85
CA TYR A 84 10.10 23.36 3.14
C TYR A 84 11.53 23.88 3.29
N SER A 85 12.20 23.40 4.33
CA SER A 85 13.61 23.64 4.59
C SER A 85 14.24 22.40 5.20
N GLU A 86 15.56 22.27 5.07
CA GLU A 86 16.29 21.14 5.64
C GLU A 86 16.26 21.17 7.18
N SER A 87 16.40 22.36 7.78
CA SER A 87 16.34 22.53 9.23
C SER A 87 14.98 22.13 9.80
N PHE A 88 13.89 22.64 9.21
CA PHE A 88 12.54 22.31 9.65
C PHE A 88 12.21 20.83 9.41
N TYR A 89 12.74 20.24 8.34
CA TYR A 89 12.57 18.81 8.09
C TYR A 89 13.14 17.95 9.21
N TYR A 90 14.39 18.20 9.60
CA TYR A 90 15.02 17.43 10.68
C TYR A 90 14.37 17.70 12.03
N GLU A 91 13.92 18.94 12.27
CA GLU A 91 13.12 19.27 13.43
C GLU A 91 11.80 18.48 13.47
N MET A 92 11.03 18.45 12.36
CA MET A 92 9.81 17.64 12.29
C MET A 92 10.11 16.16 12.47
N ARG A 93 11.24 15.67 11.95
CA ARG A 93 11.62 14.26 12.07
C ARG A 93 11.85 13.84 13.53
N GLU A 94 12.36 14.73 14.37
CA GLU A 94 12.60 14.46 15.79
C GLU A 94 11.36 14.69 16.67
N ARG A 95 10.40 15.50 16.21
CA ARG A 95 9.17 15.77 16.96
C ARG A 95 8.27 14.55 17.09
N SER A 96 7.65 14.41 18.27
CA SER A 96 6.59 13.43 18.56
C SER A 96 5.32 14.14 19.04
N PRO A 97 4.52 14.73 18.13
CA PRO A 97 3.30 15.46 18.51
C PRO A 97 2.29 14.54 19.20
N ARG A 98 1.57 15.05 20.23
CA ARG A 98 0.50 14.29 20.88
C ARG A 98 -0.84 14.34 20.12
N ASN A 99 -1.10 15.43 19.41
CA ASN A 99 -2.34 15.66 18.69
C ASN A 99 -2.36 14.83 17.37
N LEU A 100 -3.46 14.11 17.12
CA LEU A 100 -3.62 13.24 15.95
C LEU A 100 -3.44 13.97 14.62
N VAL A 101 -4.03 15.16 14.46
CA VAL A 101 -3.88 15.98 13.23
C VAL A 101 -2.43 16.36 13.00
N ARG A 102 -1.70 16.74 14.06
CA ARG A 102 -0.26 17.07 13.97
C ARG A 102 0.60 15.85 13.65
N ARG A 103 0.27 14.67 14.18
CA ARG A 103 0.96 13.41 13.85
C ARG A 103 0.78 13.06 12.37
N ALA A 104 -0.45 13.13 11.87
CA ALA A 104 -0.75 12.91 10.44
C ALA A 104 -0.10 13.97 9.53
N ALA A 105 -0.13 15.25 9.94
CA ALA A 105 0.54 16.33 9.22
C ALA A 105 2.05 16.10 9.13
N ARG A 106 2.69 15.74 10.24
CA ARG A 106 4.12 15.34 10.27
C ARG A 106 4.37 14.16 9.34
N PHE A 107 3.56 13.10 9.40
CA PHE A 107 3.74 11.91 8.58
C PHE A 107 3.68 12.24 7.07
N ILE A 108 2.64 12.97 6.64
CA ILE A 108 2.47 13.39 5.24
C ILE A 108 3.61 14.32 4.82
N TYR A 109 3.98 15.29 5.66
CA TYR A 109 5.07 16.21 5.38
C TYR A 109 6.39 15.47 5.16
N LEU A 110 6.80 14.60 6.09
CA LEU A 110 8.02 13.82 5.97
C LEU A 110 7.99 12.94 4.72
N ASN A 111 6.88 12.24 4.46
CA ASN A 111 6.74 11.41 3.27
C ASN A 111 6.85 12.21 1.95
N ARG A 112 6.30 13.43 1.91
CA ARG A 112 6.27 14.24 0.69
C ARG A 112 7.57 15.02 0.47
N THR A 113 8.35 15.25 1.52
CA THR A 113 9.58 16.05 1.50
C THR A 113 10.85 15.23 1.68
N CYS A 114 10.78 13.94 2.02
CA CYS A 114 11.95 13.06 2.11
C CYS A 114 12.47 12.59 0.74
N TRP A 115 13.70 12.09 0.72
CA TRP A 115 14.29 11.50 -0.48
C TRP A 115 13.42 10.36 -1.05
N ASN A 116 13.01 10.51 -2.31
CA ASN A 116 12.18 9.57 -3.07
C ASN A 116 10.82 9.18 -2.46
N GLY A 117 10.34 9.87 -1.41
CA GLY A 117 9.08 9.54 -0.78
C GLY A 117 9.05 8.13 -0.18
N LEU A 118 10.20 7.64 0.27
CA LEU A 118 10.31 6.34 0.92
C LEU A 118 9.76 6.41 2.35
N TYR A 119 9.16 5.31 2.78
CA TYR A 119 8.91 5.06 4.19
C TYR A 119 9.95 4.06 4.69
N ARG A 120 10.86 4.51 5.56
CA ARG A 120 11.92 3.68 6.16
C ARG A 120 12.11 4.07 7.61
N VAL A 121 12.15 3.05 8.45
CA VAL A 121 12.40 3.18 9.89
C VAL A 121 13.70 2.46 10.28
N ASN A 122 14.33 2.87 11.38
CA ASN A 122 15.42 2.13 11.99
C ASN A 122 14.89 0.96 12.86
N GLN A 123 15.78 0.24 13.55
CA GLN A 123 15.40 -0.85 14.44
C GLN A 123 14.54 -0.42 15.64
N ASN A 124 14.55 0.88 15.98
CA ASN A 124 13.72 1.46 17.03
C ASN A 124 12.34 1.91 16.50
N GLY A 125 12.04 1.69 15.21
CA GLY A 125 10.79 2.13 14.58
C GLY A 125 10.78 3.62 14.19
N GLU A 126 11.91 4.32 14.28
CA GLU A 126 12.00 5.75 14.02
C GLU A 126 12.29 6.03 12.55
N PHE A 127 11.50 6.92 11.93
CA PHE A 127 11.67 7.32 10.54
C PHE A 127 13.05 7.95 10.28
N ASN A 128 13.83 7.40 9.34
CA ASN A 128 15.24 7.77 9.15
C ASN A 128 15.62 8.11 7.69
N VAL A 129 14.65 8.51 6.85
CA VAL A 129 14.94 8.95 5.48
C VAL A 129 15.49 10.40 5.51
N PRO A 130 16.53 10.73 4.73
CA PRO A 130 17.06 12.08 4.66
C PRO A 130 16.11 13.04 3.91
N PHE A 131 16.34 14.34 4.09
CA PHE A 131 15.63 15.40 3.38
C PHE A 131 15.79 15.24 1.86
N GLY A 132 14.69 15.38 1.12
CA GLY A 132 14.68 15.32 -0.34
C GLY A 132 14.96 16.70 -0.93
N ARG A 133 16.06 16.84 -1.68
CA ARG A 133 16.37 18.08 -2.40
C ARG A 133 15.70 18.07 -3.78
N PHE A 134 14.50 18.64 -3.87
CA PHE A 134 13.74 18.74 -5.12
C PHE A 134 14.04 20.03 -5.88
N SER A 135 14.05 19.96 -7.22
CA SER A 135 14.17 21.13 -8.11
C SER A 135 12.98 22.08 -8.05
N ARG A 136 11.83 21.59 -7.59
CA ARG A 136 10.62 22.37 -7.27
C ARG A 136 10.11 21.92 -5.92
N ILE A 137 9.65 22.86 -5.10
CA ILE A 137 9.05 22.54 -3.80
C ILE A 137 7.90 21.56 -4.04
N PRO A 138 7.91 20.38 -3.39
CA PRO A 138 6.82 19.42 -3.56
C PRO A 138 5.54 20.02 -3.00
N ASP A 139 4.41 19.81 -3.68
CA ASP A 139 3.10 20.12 -3.11
C ASP A 139 2.78 19.09 -2.01
N TYR A 140 3.32 19.31 -0.81
CA TYR A 140 3.12 18.45 0.36
C TYR A 140 1.78 18.74 1.04
N VAL A 141 1.23 19.94 0.90
CA VAL A 141 -0.11 20.27 1.41
C VAL A 141 -1.19 19.52 0.61
N GLY A 142 -1.13 19.58 -0.73
CA GLY A 142 -2.00 18.79 -1.60
C GLY A 142 -3.49 18.92 -1.31
N LYS A 143 -4.00 20.15 -1.15
CA LYS A 143 -5.37 20.43 -0.68
C LYS A 143 -6.46 19.60 -1.39
N ASN A 144 -6.46 19.61 -2.72
CA ASN A 144 -7.44 18.87 -3.51
C ASN A 144 -7.25 17.36 -3.36
N ARG A 145 -6.00 16.88 -3.37
CA ARG A 145 -5.66 15.47 -3.16
C ARG A 145 -6.14 14.95 -1.80
N ILE A 146 -5.99 15.73 -0.72
CA ILE A 146 -6.50 15.38 0.61
C ILE A 146 -8.04 15.34 0.61
N ARG A 147 -8.70 16.34 0.03
CA ARG A 147 -10.18 16.38 -0.04
C ARG A 147 -10.74 15.23 -0.85
N ASP A 148 -10.15 14.92 -2.00
CA ASP A 148 -10.61 13.83 -2.86
C ASP A 148 -10.34 12.46 -2.20
N ALA A 149 -9.18 12.29 -1.54
CA ALA A 149 -8.93 11.10 -0.72
C ALA A 149 -9.96 10.97 0.42
N SER A 150 -10.29 12.07 1.11
CA SER A 150 -11.29 12.08 2.19
C SER A 150 -12.68 11.63 1.69
N LYS A 151 -13.13 12.14 0.53
CA LYS A 151 -14.40 11.73 -0.09
C LYS A 151 -14.46 10.22 -0.33
N VAL A 152 -13.38 9.64 -0.86
CA VAL A 152 -13.29 8.19 -1.11
C VAL A 152 -13.20 7.41 0.21
N LEU A 153 -12.38 7.84 1.17
CA LEU A 153 -12.22 7.14 2.44
C LEU A 153 -13.50 7.10 3.27
N ARG A 154 -14.38 8.10 3.12
CA ARG A 154 -15.70 8.11 3.79
C ARG A 154 -16.66 7.04 3.27
N THR A 155 -16.35 6.35 2.16
CA THR A 155 -17.15 5.21 1.68
C THR A 155 -16.68 3.86 2.20
N THR A 156 -15.61 3.83 3.01
CA THR A 156 -15.08 2.59 3.61
C THR A 156 -15.98 2.14 4.77
N LEU A 157 -16.06 0.83 5.01
CA LEU A 157 -16.67 0.28 6.21
C LEU A 157 -15.74 0.41 7.42
N SER A 158 -14.44 0.21 7.21
CA SER A 158 -13.45 0.27 8.28
C SER A 158 -12.07 0.63 7.77
N ILE A 159 -11.32 1.34 8.62
CA ILE A 159 -9.88 1.57 8.50
C ILE A 159 -9.32 1.22 9.88
N ALA A 160 -8.46 0.21 9.96
CA ALA A 160 -8.00 -0.32 11.24
C ALA A 160 -6.53 -0.75 11.20
N CYS A 161 -5.89 -0.84 12.37
CA CYS A 161 -4.49 -1.25 12.50
C CYS A 161 -4.43 -2.69 13.01
N HIS A 162 -4.32 -3.64 12.09
CA HIS A 162 -4.30 -5.08 12.40
C HIS A 162 -3.25 -5.82 11.57
N ASP A 163 -2.78 -6.94 12.12
CA ASP A 163 -2.12 -7.99 11.32
C ASP A 163 -3.06 -8.48 10.21
N PHE A 164 -2.48 -8.96 9.11
CA PHE A 164 -3.22 -9.32 7.92
C PHE A 164 -4.20 -10.48 8.13
N GLU A 165 -3.96 -11.39 9.08
CA GLU A 165 -4.90 -12.48 9.42
C GLU A 165 -6.16 -11.93 10.13
N GLU A 166 -5.97 -10.99 11.05
CA GLU A 166 -7.07 -10.33 11.78
C GLU A 166 -7.90 -9.44 10.86
N ALA A 167 -7.23 -8.68 9.99
CA ALA A 167 -7.87 -7.75 9.05
C ALA A 167 -8.90 -8.43 8.13
N VAL A 168 -8.71 -9.71 7.83
CA VAL A 168 -9.61 -10.51 6.96
C VAL A 168 -10.41 -11.55 7.73
N ALA A 169 -10.36 -11.57 9.06
CA ALA A 169 -11.04 -12.58 9.88
C ALA A 169 -12.56 -12.61 9.63
N SER A 170 -13.15 -11.45 9.32
CA SER A 170 -14.58 -11.32 9.03
C SER A 170 -14.96 -11.69 7.58
N ALA A 171 -14.01 -11.96 6.68
CA ALA A 171 -14.26 -12.22 5.25
C ALA A 171 -15.21 -13.41 5.05
N ARG A 172 -16.07 -13.35 4.04
CA ARG A 172 -17.16 -14.29 3.74
C ARG A 172 -17.10 -14.72 2.26
N PRO A 173 -17.78 -15.82 1.88
CA PRO A 173 -17.88 -16.21 0.48
C PRO A 173 -18.31 -15.02 -0.40
N GLY A 174 -17.64 -14.82 -1.54
CA GLY A 174 -17.90 -13.73 -2.48
C GLY A 174 -17.18 -12.40 -2.19
N ASP A 175 -16.58 -12.23 -1.00
CA ASP A 175 -15.71 -11.08 -0.71
C ASP A 175 -14.43 -11.12 -1.56
N LEU A 176 -13.90 -9.94 -1.90
CA LEU A 176 -12.64 -9.78 -2.64
C LEU A 176 -11.52 -9.36 -1.69
N VAL A 177 -10.41 -10.09 -1.68
CA VAL A 177 -9.24 -9.82 -0.85
C VAL A 177 -8.03 -9.57 -1.74
N PHE A 178 -7.50 -8.35 -1.69
CA PHE A 178 -6.27 -7.95 -2.38
C PHE A 178 -5.10 -7.92 -1.40
N LEU A 179 -4.06 -8.71 -1.66
CA LEU A 179 -2.90 -8.92 -0.80
C LEU A 179 -1.64 -8.43 -1.52
N ASP A 180 -0.95 -7.42 -0.98
CA ASP A 180 0.32 -6.90 -1.50
C ASP A 180 1.36 -6.83 -0.38
N PRO A 181 1.84 -7.99 0.13
CA PRO A 181 2.78 -8.03 1.25
C PRO A 181 4.14 -7.43 0.87
N PRO A 182 4.97 -7.03 1.85
CA PRO A 182 6.36 -6.71 1.60
C PRO A 182 7.13 -7.89 0.96
N TYR A 183 7.97 -7.60 -0.03
CA TYR A 183 8.70 -8.65 -0.78
C TYR A 183 9.89 -9.16 0.02
N THR A 184 9.89 -10.46 0.33
CA THR A 184 10.94 -11.11 1.13
C THR A 184 12.13 -11.55 0.30
N VAL A 185 11.97 -11.63 -1.02
CA VAL A 185 13.00 -12.05 -1.98
C VAL A 185 13.26 -10.94 -2.99
N ALA A 186 14.53 -10.77 -3.37
CA ALA A 186 14.91 -9.80 -4.39
C ALA A 186 14.53 -10.31 -5.79
N HIS A 187 14.07 -9.40 -6.66
CA HIS A 187 13.74 -9.73 -8.04
C HIS A 187 14.97 -10.31 -8.77
N LYS A 188 14.85 -11.53 -9.31
CA LYS A 188 15.85 -12.22 -10.17
C LYS A 188 17.25 -12.45 -9.59
N THR A 189 17.48 -12.17 -8.31
CA THR A 189 18.75 -12.48 -7.60
C THR A 189 18.44 -13.36 -6.39
N ASN A 190 19.21 -14.43 -6.17
CA ASN A 190 19.04 -15.44 -5.10
C ASN A 190 19.23 -14.92 -3.65
N GLY A 191 18.88 -13.66 -3.35
CA GLY A 191 19.05 -13.02 -2.05
C GLY A 191 17.73 -12.64 -1.38
N PHE A 192 17.62 -12.90 -0.08
CA PHE A 192 16.55 -12.38 0.77
C PHE A 192 16.73 -10.87 1.01
N VAL A 193 15.63 -10.12 0.99
CA VAL A 193 15.63 -8.69 1.28
C VAL A 193 15.68 -8.51 2.80
N LYS A 194 16.89 -8.53 3.37
CA LYS A 194 17.12 -8.38 4.82
C LYS A 194 16.41 -7.16 5.45
N TYR A 195 16.20 -6.10 4.67
CA TYR A 195 15.47 -4.91 5.14
C TYR A 195 13.99 -5.17 5.46
N ASN A 196 13.36 -6.11 4.77
CA ASN A 196 11.94 -6.44 5.00
C ASN A 196 11.76 -7.50 6.09
N GLU A 197 12.78 -8.29 6.46
CA GLU A 197 12.63 -9.36 7.46
C GLU A 197 12.15 -8.87 8.84
N SER A 198 12.48 -7.64 9.23
CA SER A 198 12.01 -7.05 10.48
C SER A 198 10.54 -6.59 10.45
N ILE A 199 9.95 -6.46 9.25
CA ILE A 199 8.58 -5.99 9.03
C ILE A 199 7.67 -7.14 8.57
N PHE A 200 8.20 -8.02 7.73
CA PHE A 200 7.53 -9.18 7.17
C PHE A 200 8.57 -10.26 6.82
N SER A 201 8.59 -11.33 7.61
CA SER A 201 9.56 -12.41 7.47
C SER A 201 9.13 -13.45 6.45
N TRP A 202 10.03 -14.39 6.11
CA TRP A 202 9.64 -15.56 5.30
C TRP A 202 8.55 -16.40 6.00
N LYS A 203 8.59 -16.51 7.33
CA LYS A 203 7.52 -17.19 8.09
C LYS A 203 6.17 -16.50 7.93
N ASP A 204 6.16 -15.17 7.78
CA ASP A 204 4.93 -14.42 7.50
C ASP A 204 4.44 -14.65 6.07
N GLN A 205 5.34 -14.85 5.08
CA GLN A 205 4.94 -15.32 3.75
C GLN A 205 4.30 -16.71 3.80
N GLU A 206 4.83 -17.64 4.61
CA GLU A 206 4.22 -18.95 4.80
C GLU A 206 2.86 -18.87 5.52
N ARG A 207 2.72 -18.00 6.52
CA ARG A 207 1.42 -17.69 7.17
C ARG A 207 0.42 -17.15 6.15
N LEU A 208 0.85 -16.21 5.31
CA LEU A 208 0.03 -15.63 4.25
C LEU A 208 -0.43 -16.69 3.24
N ALA A 209 0.46 -17.59 2.80
CA ALA A 209 0.10 -18.67 1.89
C ALA A 209 -0.98 -19.60 2.50
N LYS A 210 -0.85 -19.95 3.78
CA LYS A 210 -1.87 -20.74 4.51
C LYS A 210 -3.21 -19.99 4.61
N LEU A 211 -3.17 -18.69 4.90
CA LEU A 211 -4.36 -17.85 4.95
C LEU A 211 -5.06 -17.79 3.59
N VAL A 212 -4.31 -17.62 2.49
CA VAL A 212 -4.82 -17.60 1.12
C VAL A 212 -5.61 -18.87 0.81
N VAL A 213 -5.04 -20.04 1.12
CA VAL A 213 -5.72 -21.32 0.92
C VAL A 213 -7.01 -21.40 1.73
N LYS A 214 -6.96 -20.96 3.00
CA LYS A 214 -8.15 -20.91 3.87
C LYS A 214 -9.25 -20.01 3.29
N LEU A 215 -8.92 -18.80 2.85
CA LEU A 215 -9.88 -17.86 2.26
C LEU A 215 -10.44 -18.37 0.93
N LYS A 216 -9.59 -18.94 0.08
CA LYS A 216 -10.01 -19.58 -1.18
C LYS A 216 -11.03 -20.69 -0.91
N ASN A 217 -10.73 -21.60 0.02
CA ASN A 217 -11.63 -22.70 0.37
C ASN A 217 -12.93 -22.22 1.02
N LYS A 218 -12.91 -21.04 1.65
CA LYS A 218 -14.11 -20.34 2.15
C LYS A 218 -14.96 -19.73 1.03
N GLY A 219 -14.48 -19.71 -0.22
CA GLY A 219 -15.17 -19.11 -1.36
C GLY A 219 -14.94 -17.60 -1.52
N CYS A 220 -13.85 -17.06 -0.95
CA CYS A 220 -13.44 -15.68 -1.21
C CYS A 220 -12.72 -15.57 -2.56
N ASN A 221 -12.80 -14.41 -3.18
CA ASN A 221 -12.03 -14.04 -4.37
C ASN A 221 -10.70 -13.44 -3.92
N ILE A 222 -9.57 -13.97 -4.40
CA ILE A 222 -8.24 -13.62 -3.90
C ILE A 222 -7.37 -13.09 -5.04
N LEU A 223 -6.68 -11.99 -4.79
CA LEU A 223 -5.62 -11.44 -5.64
C LEU A 223 -4.39 -11.21 -4.78
N ILE A 224 -3.24 -11.70 -5.22
CA ILE A 224 -1.96 -11.51 -4.54
C ILE A 224 -0.99 -10.91 -5.53
N SER A 225 -0.38 -9.78 -5.18
CA SER A 225 0.79 -9.28 -5.88
C SER A 225 2.04 -9.66 -5.11
N ASN A 226 3.05 -10.23 -5.79
CA ASN A 226 4.32 -10.58 -5.15
C ASN A 226 5.50 -10.54 -6.14
N ALA A 227 6.73 -10.62 -5.61
CA ALA A 227 7.93 -10.68 -6.42
C ALA A 227 7.92 -11.91 -7.36
N ASP A 228 8.33 -11.70 -8.61
CA ASP A 228 8.58 -12.78 -9.56
C ASP A 228 9.84 -13.57 -9.20
N HIS A 229 9.62 -14.63 -8.42
CA HIS A 229 10.65 -15.49 -7.86
C HIS A 229 10.14 -16.91 -7.61
N GLN A 230 10.98 -17.91 -7.86
CA GLN A 230 10.63 -19.33 -7.77
C GLN A 230 10.12 -19.73 -6.36
N SER A 231 10.73 -19.22 -5.30
CA SER A 231 10.29 -19.54 -3.93
C SER A 231 8.86 -19.06 -3.65
N ILE A 232 8.41 -17.97 -4.28
CA ILE A 232 7.02 -17.52 -4.16
C ILE A 232 6.10 -18.47 -4.93
N LEU A 233 6.47 -18.88 -6.15
CA LEU A 233 5.71 -19.87 -6.92
C LEU A 233 5.56 -21.19 -6.15
N ASP A 234 6.62 -21.64 -5.49
CA ASP A 234 6.62 -22.87 -4.69
C ASP A 234 5.63 -22.83 -3.51
N LEU A 235 5.34 -21.65 -2.95
CA LEU A 235 4.31 -21.51 -1.91
C LEU A 235 2.89 -21.75 -2.41
N TYR A 236 2.63 -21.59 -3.72
CA TYR A 236 1.28 -21.59 -4.28
C TYR A 236 1.00 -22.71 -5.30
N LYS A 237 2.03 -23.43 -5.76
CA LYS A 237 1.95 -24.40 -6.87
C LYS A 237 0.90 -25.52 -6.68
N ASP A 238 0.72 -26.00 -5.45
CA ASP A 238 -0.17 -27.13 -5.16
C ASP A 238 -1.61 -26.69 -4.81
N HIS A 239 -1.93 -25.41 -4.99
CA HIS A 239 -3.17 -24.81 -4.51
C HIS A 239 -4.17 -24.46 -5.61
N LYS A 240 -3.96 -24.90 -6.86
CA LYS A 240 -4.85 -24.62 -8.01
C LYS A 240 -5.21 -23.14 -8.11
N LEU A 241 -4.20 -22.29 -8.09
CA LEU A 241 -4.29 -20.85 -8.31
C LEU A 241 -3.75 -20.54 -9.70
N ASN A 242 -4.35 -19.58 -10.38
CA ASN A 242 -3.84 -19.02 -11.61
C ASN A 242 -2.69 -18.08 -11.27
N VAL A 243 -1.63 -18.12 -12.07
CA VAL A 243 -0.43 -17.31 -11.89
C VAL A 243 -0.15 -16.57 -13.19
N TYR A 244 0.00 -15.26 -13.08
CA TYR A 244 0.29 -14.39 -14.21
C TYR A 244 1.56 -13.59 -13.91
N THR A 245 2.44 -13.47 -14.89
CA THR A 245 3.62 -12.61 -14.82
C THR A 245 3.31 -11.30 -15.53
N LEU A 246 3.37 -10.20 -14.78
CA LEU A 246 3.07 -8.86 -15.27
C LEU A 246 4.34 -8.01 -15.32
N ASP A 247 4.48 -7.20 -16.37
CA ASP A 247 5.55 -6.23 -16.49
C ASP A 247 5.20 -4.93 -15.75
N ARG A 248 6.03 -4.51 -14.78
CA ARG A 248 5.81 -3.27 -14.05
C ARG A 248 6.79 -2.15 -14.45
N PRO A 249 6.33 -0.88 -14.47
CA PRO A 249 7.23 0.26 -14.61
C PRO A 249 8.11 0.42 -13.36
N SER A 250 9.44 0.32 -13.49
CA SER A 250 10.38 0.62 -12.40
C SER A 250 10.66 2.13 -12.31
N ARG A 251 9.95 2.84 -11.42
CA ARG A 251 10.10 4.31 -11.23
C ARG A 251 10.97 4.72 -10.03
N ILE A 252 11.46 3.76 -9.23
CA ILE A 252 12.20 4.01 -7.96
C ILE A 252 13.61 3.39 -7.99
N ALA A 253 14.18 3.15 -9.17
CA ALA A 253 15.59 2.77 -9.29
C ALA A 253 16.47 4.03 -9.30
N GLY A 254 17.46 4.09 -8.39
CA GLY A 254 18.41 5.21 -8.29
C GLY A 254 19.31 5.40 -9.52
N ASN A 255 19.38 4.42 -10.42
CA ASN A 255 20.18 4.46 -11.64
C ASN A 255 19.30 4.20 -12.89
N PRO A 256 19.29 5.11 -13.89
CA PRO A 256 18.55 4.95 -15.15
C PRO A 256 18.83 3.66 -15.93
N ALA A 257 20.05 3.11 -15.82
CA ALA A 257 20.47 1.90 -16.53
C ALA A 257 19.82 0.60 -16.00
N TYR A 258 19.19 0.66 -14.81
CA TYR A 258 18.44 -0.46 -14.21
C TYR A 258 16.92 -0.30 -14.37
N ARG A 259 16.45 0.65 -15.18
CA ARG A 259 15.04 0.76 -15.61
C ARG A 259 14.71 -0.32 -16.67
N ARG A 260 15.07 -1.58 -16.42
CA ARG A 260 14.52 -2.72 -17.17
C ARG A 260 13.15 -3.06 -16.59
N GLY A 261 12.25 -3.61 -17.42
CA GLY A 261 10.98 -4.16 -16.94
C GLY A 261 11.25 -5.13 -15.79
N VAL A 262 10.67 -4.86 -14.63
CA VAL A 262 10.71 -5.77 -13.50
C VAL A 262 9.42 -6.57 -13.57
N SER A 263 9.54 -7.89 -13.57
CA SER A 263 8.39 -8.77 -13.55
C SER A 263 7.84 -8.94 -12.14
N GLU A 264 6.54 -9.10 -12.04
CA GLU A 264 5.77 -9.22 -10.81
C GLU A 264 4.72 -10.32 -10.99
N LEU A 265 4.49 -11.14 -9.96
CA LEU A 265 3.49 -12.20 -10.00
C LEU A 265 2.16 -11.65 -9.52
N LEU A 266 1.12 -11.93 -10.29
CA LEU A 266 -0.27 -11.84 -9.85
C LEU A 266 -0.81 -13.26 -9.70
N ILE A 267 -1.14 -13.65 -8.46
CA ILE A 267 -1.63 -14.98 -8.11
C ILE A 267 -3.09 -14.85 -7.67
N THR A 268 -3.99 -15.67 -8.23
CA THR A 268 -5.42 -15.53 -7.99
C THR A 268 -6.19 -16.85 -8.17
N ASN A 269 -7.36 -16.97 -7.55
CA ASN A 269 -8.31 -18.05 -7.84
C ASN A 269 -9.36 -17.66 -8.91
N LEU A 270 -9.24 -16.48 -9.51
CA LEU A 270 -10.11 -15.98 -10.56
C LEU A 270 -9.51 -16.27 -11.94
N ASN A 271 -10.34 -16.56 -12.94
CA ASN A 271 -9.91 -16.44 -14.32
C ASN A 271 -9.99 -14.96 -14.71
N ILE A 272 -8.83 -14.37 -15.03
CA ILE A 272 -8.71 -12.95 -15.37
C ILE A 272 -8.05 -12.74 -16.74
N ASP A 273 -8.00 -13.78 -17.59
CA ASP A 273 -7.29 -13.76 -18.86
C ASP A 273 -7.74 -12.58 -19.75
N ASN A 274 -9.03 -12.25 -19.72
CA ASN A 274 -9.61 -11.15 -20.48
C ASN A 274 -9.37 -9.74 -19.89
N LEU A 275 -8.76 -9.64 -18.69
CA LEU A 275 -8.60 -8.37 -17.96
C LEU A 275 -7.16 -7.84 -17.95
N ILE A 276 -6.17 -8.69 -18.20
CA ILE A 276 -4.74 -8.37 -18.03
C ILE A 276 -3.95 -8.37 -19.35
N MET A 277 -4.63 -8.16 -20.49
CA MET A 277 -3.99 -7.97 -21.80
C MET A 277 -3.13 -6.71 -21.86
#